data_AF-A0A932M8M6-F1
#
_entry.id   AF-A0A932M8M6-F1
#
_cell.length_a   1.000
_cell.length_b   1.000
_cell.length_c   1.000
_cell.angle_alpha   90.00
_cell.angle_beta   90.00
_cell.angle_gamma   90.00
#
_symmetry.space_group_name_H-M   'P 1'
#
loop_
_entity.id
_entity.type
_entity.pdbx_description
1 polymer ?
#
loop_
_entity_poly.entity_id
_entity_poly.type
_entity_poly.pdbx_seq_one_letter_code
_entity_poly.pdbx_strand_id
1 'polypeptide(L)'
;MLTPPVPVRRAEQMGLFPHEPPIRGFQFLGPYPVNASSLANLLIFARAAARRPLTAQHLASVFGPAHTVAQQALSELYSAVMRAQRRTGPSRVKTFFQEWDRLFGVVYGQELEKAEHTAEETARLYQMPGGVRLKQFLFAIHTYYAFLMKLIAVGLLAMQRESTVEALVAELPALDNDTLRERLSHLESGYAFSARGIENFLEADLFSWYLDSWTGALAEAIRGMVRALAEFEPATPVLEPQWTQDLLQKLYELIVPQKLRHDLGEYYTPGWLAGYLVDKAGYTGSLGSRFLDPACGSGTFLVQAIHRAIRHAESQPRVRIGKVAEAILDNIVGFDLNPLAVLAARTNYLIAFSRFIPYVRPISIPVYLCDSVVPPDQSRDKQQDLYDNDVVVFTTTVRDYVFPISMKDKAKIDQFTGLVDEAIRGKAAKLWPSLIQRNASSRRGQGTLDRGLPADQRVGRSGSKWYLGQVYQERFCPSLCGPL
;
A
#
# COMPACT_ATOMS: atom_id res chain seq x y z
N MET A 1 14.94 -7.56 -17.51
CA MET A 1 13.51 -7.38 -17.18
C MET A 1 12.96 -8.74 -16.79
N LEU A 2 12.10 -8.79 -15.78
CA LEU A 2 11.40 -9.98 -15.28
C LEU A 2 10.23 -10.37 -16.18
N THR A 3 10.37 -10.25 -17.50
CA THR A 3 9.34 -10.80 -18.37
C THR A 3 9.69 -12.28 -18.52
N PRO A 4 8.82 -13.21 -18.07
CA PRO A 4 9.04 -14.62 -18.38
C PRO A 4 9.20 -14.71 -19.90
N PRO A 5 10.32 -15.27 -20.40
CA PRO A 5 10.50 -15.44 -21.84
C PRO A 5 9.32 -16.25 -22.39
N VAL A 6 8.88 -15.95 -23.61
CA VAL A 6 7.83 -16.76 -24.24
C VAL A 6 8.48 -18.07 -24.73
N PRO A 7 7.94 -19.25 -24.36
CA PRO A 7 8.42 -20.53 -24.90
C PRO A 7 8.34 -20.55 -26.44
N VAL A 8 9.34 -21.13 -27.09
CA VAL A 8 9.27 -21.44 -28.52
C VAL A 8 8.26 -22.58 -28.71
N ARG A 9 7.46 -22.55 -29.78
CA ARG A 9 6.58 -23.69 -30.12
C ARG A 9 7.43 -24.95 -30.25
N ARG A 10 7.03 -26.04 -29.57
CA ARG A 10 7.76 -27.33 -29.53
C ARG A 10 8.14 -27.90 -30.91
N ALA A 11 7.47 -27.48 -31.98
CA ALA A 11 7.70 -27.97 -33.34
C ALA A 11 9.07 -27.57 -33.96
N GLU A 12 9.78 -26.58 -33.41
CA GLU A 12 11.06 -26.10 -33.97
C GLU A 12 12.32 -26.70 -33.32
N GLN A 13 12.18 -27.54 -32.29
CA GLN A 13 13.33 -28.24 -31.72
C GLN A 13 13.74 -29.38 -32.67
N MET A 14 14.80 -29.18 -33.45
CA MET A 14 15.50 -30.29 -34.09
C MET A 14 15.96 -31.25 -32.99
N GLY A 15 15.63 -32.54 -33.12
CA GLY A 15 15.75 -33.58 -32.08
C GLY A 15 17.18 -33.89 -31.61
N LEU A 16 17.83 -32.93 -30.96
CA LEU A 16 19.19 -33.05 -30.42
C LEU A 16 19.23 -33.70 -29.02
N PHE A 17 18.10 -33.79 -28.32
CA PHE A 17 18.01 -34.39 -26.99
C PHE A 17 16.85 -35.40 -26.92
N PRO A 18 17.05 -36.57 -26.29
CA PRO A 18 15.96 -37.50 -26.03
C PRO A 18 14.89 -36.83 -25.16
N HIS A 19 13.62 -37.01 -25.52
CA HIS A 19 12.49 -36.46 -24.78
C HIS A 19 12.29 -37.25 -23.49
N GLU A 20 12.96 -36.86 -22.40
CA GLU A 20 12.71 -37.42 -21.09
C GLU A 20 11.41 -36.83 -20.50
N PRO A 21 10.49 -37.66 -19.99
CA PRO A 21 9.33 -37.15 -19.27
C PRO A 21 9.78 -36.47 -17.97
N PRO A 22 9.09 -35.40 -17.52
CA PRO A 22 9.42 -34.78 -16.25
C PRO A 22 9.27 -35.78 -15.12
N ILE A 23 10.27 -35.84 -14.23
CA ILE A 23 10.19 -36.60 -12.99
C ILE A 23 9.09 -35.99 -12.11
N ARG A 24 8.39 -36.81 -11.33
CA ARG A 24 7.29 -36.37 -10.44
C ARG A 24 7.73 -35.16 -9.61
N GLY A 25 6.98 -34.06 -9.72
CA GLY A 25 7.26 -32.78 -9.03
C GLY A 25 8.03 -31.76 -9.87
N PHE A 26 8.49 -32.12 -11.06
CA PHE A 26 9.11 -31.20 -12.02
C PHE A 26 8.15 -30.93 -13.19
N GLN A 27 8.26 -29.74 -13.79
CA GLN A 27 7.53 -29.36 -15.00
C GLN A 27 8.51 -28.84 -16.05
N PHE A 28 8.31 -29.21 -17.32
CA PHE A 28 9.07 -28.63 -18.43
C PHE A 28 8.46 -27.28 -18.81
N LEU A 29 9.24 -26.21 -18.61
CA LEU A 29 8.96 -24.87 -19.12
C LEU A 29 9.90 -24.60 -20.30
N GLY A 30 9.34 -24.38 -21.50
CA GLY A 30 10.16 -24.19 -22.70
C GLY A 30 10.30 -25.46 -23.56
N PRO A 31 10.99 -25.37 -24.71
CA PRO A 31 12.24 -24.64 -24.95
C PRO A 31 12.12 -23.11 -25.01
N TYR A 32 13.18 -22.41 -24.60
CA TYR A 32 13.31 -20.95 -24.69
C TYR A 32 14.43 -20.56 -25.66
N PRO A 33 14.30 -19.43 -26.40
CA PRO A 33 15.40 -18.92 -27.22
C PRO A 33 16.57 -18.49 -26.31
N VAL A 34 17.83 -18.67 -26.72
CA VAL A 34 18.99 -18.18 -25.95
C VAL A 34 19.19 -16.69 -26.23
N ASN A 35 18.73 -15.84 -25.31
CA ASN A 35 18.86 -14.38 -25.39
C ASN A 35 18.96 -13.77 -23.98
N ALA A 36 19.16 -12.45 -23.90
CA ALA A 36 19.33 -11.77 -22.62
C ALA A 36 18.14 -11.96 -21.66
N SER A 37 16.91 -12.10 -22.17
CA SER A 37 15.71 -12.29 -21.35
C SER A 37 15.62 -13.70 -20.78
N SER A 38 15.91 -14.74 -21.58
CA SER A 38 15.91 -16.12 -21.11
C SER A 38 17.05 -16.43 -20.16
N LEU A 39 18.24 -15.86 -20.39
CA LEU A 39 19.37 -15.95 -19.47
C LEU A 39 19.08 -15.25 -18.13
N ALA A 40 18.46 -14.06 -18.17
CA ALA A 40 18.04 -13.38 -16.94
C ALA A 40 17.06 -14.25 -16.14
N ASN A 41 16.08 -14.86 -16.80
CA ASN A 41 15.11 -15.74 -16.16
C ASN A 41 15.75 -17.00 -15.55
N LEU A 42 16.74 -17.59 -16.24
CA LEU A 42 17.52 -18.70 -15.69
C LEU A 42 18.25 -18.30 -14.39
N LEU A 43 18.89 -17.13 -14.37
CA LEU A 43 19.57 -16.63 -13.16
C LEU A 43 18.59 -16.40 -12.01
N ILE A 44 17.37 -15.94 -12.32
CA ILE A 44 16.30 -15.78 -11.32
C ILE A 44 15.90 -17.14 -10.75
N PHE A 45 15.70 -18.17 -11.58
CA PHE A 45 15.42 -19.53 -11.09
C PHE A 45 16.57 -20.11 -10.26
N ALA A 46 17.82 -19.88 -10.66
CA ALA A 46 18.99 -20.31 -9.89
C ALA A 46 19.05 -19.64 -8.52
N ARG A 47 18.77 -18.33 -8.44
CA ARG A 47 18.66 -17.59 -7.18
C ARG A 47 17.49 -18.09 -6.33
N ALA A 48 16.33 -18.30 -6.97
CA ALA A 48 15.11 -18.78 -6.32
C ALA A 48 15.30 -20.17 -5.68
N ALA A 49 16.12 -21.03 -6.28
CA ALA A 49 16.41 -22.36 -5.74
C ALA A 49 17.12 -22.34 -4.37
N ALA A 50 17.79 -21.23 -4.02
CA ALA A 50 18.47 -21.05 -2.74
C ALA A 50 17.62 -20.29 -1.70
N ARG A 51 16.42 -19.83 -2.07
CA ARG A 51 15.56 -18.97 -1.25
C ARG A 51 14.18 -19.58 -1.07
N ARG A 52 13.47 -19.12 -0.05
CA ARG A 52 12.11 -19.59 0.24
C ARG A 52 11.11 -18.91 -0.69
N PRO A 53 10.07 -19.61 -1.18
CA PRO A 53 9.07 -18.98 -2.02
C PRO A 53 8.25 -17.95 -1.22
N LEU A 54 8.07 -16.76 -1.79
CA LEU A 54 7.28 -15.67 -1.19
C LEU A 54 5.78 -15.96 -1.36
N THR A 55 5.28 -16.88 -0.56
CA THR A 55 3.87 -17.31 -0.48
C THR A 55 3.33 -17.05 0.92
N ALA A 56 2.01 -16.95 1.06
CA ALA A 56 1.38 -16.62 2.34
C ALA A 56 1.74 -17.65 3.43
N GLN A 57 1.73 -18.95 3.11
CA GLN A 57 2.05 -20.01 4.07
C GLN A 57 3.51 -19.95 4.53
N HIS A 58 4.45 -19.74 3.61
CA HIS A 58 5.87 -19.68 3.96
C HIS A 58 6.19 -18.40 4.74
N LEU A 59 5.60 -17.25 4.37
CA LEU A 59 5.73 -16.01 5.14
C LEU A 59 5.15 -16.18 6.54
N ALA A 60 3.95 -16.74 6.67
CA ALA A 60 3.31 -16.97 7.97
C ALA A 60 4.10 -17.92 8.88
N SER A 61 4.93 -18.80 8.33
CA SER A 61 5.80 -19.65 9.15
C SER A 61 6.88 -18.85 9.91
N VAL A 62 7.14 -17.60 9.52
CA VAL A 62 8.16 -16.71 10.11
C VAL A 62 7.55 -15.45 10.70
N PHE A 63 6.53 -14.93 10.04
CA PHE A 63 5.83 -13.69 10.38
C PHE A 63 4.46 -13.95 11.05
N GLY A 64 4.13 -15.20 11.32
CA GLY A 64 2.91 -15.58 12.04
C GLY A 64 3.08 -15.60 13.57
N PRO A 65 1.97 -15.74 14.32
CA PRO A 65 1.95 -15.51 15.77
C PRO A 65 2.89 -16.36 16.62
N ALA A 66 3.14 -17.60 16.19
CA ALA A 66 3.96 -18.55 16.93
C ALA A 66 5.47 -18.33 16.77
N HIS A 67 5.91 -17.47 15.84
CA HIS A 67 7.33 -17.30 15.54
C HIS A 67 7.94 -16.11 16.28
N THR A 68 9.19 -16.26 16.73
CA THR A 68 9.89 -15.28 17.58
C THR A 68 10.02 -13.91 16.94
N VAL A 69 10.24 -13.84 15.62
CA VAL A 69 10.32 -12.59 14.86
C VAL A 69 9.04 -11.77 15.01
N ALA A 70 7.87 -12.40 14.89
CA ALA A 70 6.58 -11.72 15.01
C ALA A 70 6.31 -11.31 16.47
N GLN A 71 6.59 -12.20 17.43
CA GLN A 71 6.40 -11.95 18.87
C GLN A 71 7.24 -10.77 19.36
N GLN A 72 8.53 -10.73 18.99
CA GLN A 72 9.42 -9.63 19.35
C GLN A 72 8.98 -8.30 18.74
N ALA A 73 8.69 -8.28 17.43
CA ALA A 73 8.26 -7.07 16.74
C ALA A 73 6.96 -6.49 17.33
N LEU A 74 5.96 -7.34 17.57
CA LEU A 74 4.68 -6.88 18.11
C LEU A 74 4.77 -6.47 19.57
N SER A 75 5.58 -7.16 20.38
CA SER A 75 5.83 -6.76 21.77
C SER A 75 6.47 -5.38 21.85
N GLU A 76 7.48 -5.10 21.01
CA GLU A 76 8.15 -3.80 20.96
C GLU A 76 7.24 -2.69 20.42
N LEU A 77 6.48 -2.96 19.35
CA LEU A 77 5.50 -2.00 18.81
C LEU A 77 4.41 -1.70 19.85
N TYR A 78 3.80 -2.72 20.45
CA TYR A 78 2.78 -2.53 21.48
C TYR A 78 3.32 -1.73 22.67
N SER A 79 4.52 -2.07 23.15
CA SER A 79 5.19 -1.35 24.22
C SER A 79 5.48 0.11 23.86
N ALA A 80 5.83 0.40 22.61
CA ALA A 80 6.01 1.75 22.10
C ALA A 80 4.70 2.55 22.13
N VAL A 81 3.60 1.99 21.64
CA VAL A 81 2.26 2.63 21.71
C VAL A 81 1.89 2.90 23.17
N MET A 82 2.02 1.91 24.04
CA MET A 82 1.65 2.03 25.45
C MET A 82 2.46 3.09 26.20
N ARG A 83 3.78 3.17 25.94
CA ARG A 83 4.63 4.24 26.49
C ARG A 83 4.20 5.62 25.98
N ALA A 84 3.88 5.73 24.69
CA ALA A 84 3.40 6.99 24.13
C ALA A 84 2.08 7.45 24.76
N GLN A 85 1.15 6.52 25.02
CA GLN A 85 -0.14 6.81 25.65
C GLN A 85 0.00 7.34 27.09
N ARG A 86 0.99 6.87 27.86
CA ARG A 86 1.23 7.30 29.25
C ARG A 86 1.82 8.70 29.39
N ARG A 87 2.42 9.28 28.33
CA ARG A 87 3.01 10.62 28.39
C ARG A 87 1.92 11.67 28.60
N THR A 88 2.17 12.70 29.40
CA THR A 88 1.17 13.76 29.65
C THR A 88 1.08 14.81 28.54
N GLY A 89 2.14 14.95 27.72
CA GLY A 89 2.20 15.93 26.63
C GLY A 89 1.70 15.44 25.26
N PRO A 90 1.65 16.36 24.25
CA PRO A 90 1.38 16.01 22.87
C PRO A 90 2.41 15.02 22.32
N SER A 91 1.95 14.03 21.56
CA SER A 91 2.79 13.01 20.94
C SER A 91 2.27 12.69 19.55
N ARG A 92 3.18 12.62 18.56
CA ARG A 92 2.85 12.20 17.20
C ARG A 92 2.23 10.80 17.21
N VAL A 93 2.79 9.87 17.98
CA VAL A 93 2.25 8.52 18.13
C VAL A 93 0.82 8.51 18.67
N LYS A 94 0.49 9.40 19.63
CA LYS A 94 -0.89 9.54 20.11
C LYS A 94 -1.82 10.04 19.00
N THR A 95 -1.35 11.00 18.21
CA THR A 95 -2.12 11.57 17.09
C THR A 95 -2.40 10.50 16.03
N PHE A 96 -1.39 9.72 15.64
CA PHE A 96 -1.54 8.60 14.72
C PHE A 96 -2.49 7.53 15.28
N PHE A 97 -2.35 7.17 16.55
CA PHE A 97 -3.26 6.21 17.19
C PHE A 97 -4.71 6.70 17.21
N GLN A 98 -4.95 7.98 17.52
CA GLN A 98 -6.30 8.55 17.54
C GLN A 98 -6.89 8.64 16.14
N GLU A 99 -6.09 9.01 15.14
CA GLU A 99 -6.54 9.04 13.74
C GLU A 99 -6.84 7.63 13.22
N TRP A 100 -5.99 6.66 13.58
CA TRP A 100 -6.25 5.25 13.37
C TRP A 100 -7.56 4.83 14.04
N ASP A 101 -7.76 5.12 15.33
CA ASP A 101 -8.99 4.76 16.06
C ASP A 101 -10.24 5.43 15.45
N ARG A 102 -10.11 6.65 14.92
CA ARG A 102 -11.19 7.35 14.21
C ARG A 102 -11.55 6.65 12.91
N LEU A 103 -10.57 6.34 12.06
CA LEU A 103 -10.80 5.70 10.76
C LEU A 103 -11.30 4.26 10.92
N PHE A 104 -10.66 3.48 11.78
CA PHE A 104 -11.03 2.10 12.03
C PHE A 104 -12.28 1.99 12.92
N GLY A 105 -12.59 2.98 13.74
CA GLY A 105 -13.87 3.07 14.45
C GLY A 105 -15.07 3.24 13.52
N VAL A 106 -14.90 3.92 12.38
CA VAL A 106 -15.93 3.97 11.32
C VAL A 106 -16.11 2.61 10.65
N VAL A 107 -15.02 1.84 10.49
CA VAL A 107 -15.03 0.51 9.86
C VAL A 107 -15.60 -0.57 10.79
N TYR A 108 -15.22 -0.57 12.07
CA TYR A 108 -15.54 -1.64 13.03
C TYR A 108 -16.65 -1.31 14.05
N GLY A 109 -17.16 -0.07 14.07
CA GLY A 109 -18.34 0.34 14.84
C GLY A 109 -18.59 -0.37 16.18
N GLN A 110 -19.72 -1.09 16.27
CA GLN A 110 -20.19 -1.83 17.46
C GLN A 110 -19.49 -3.20 17.66
N GLU A 111 -18.67 -3.63 16.71
CA GLU A 111 -18.02 -4.94 16.73
C GLU A 111 -16.79 -4.97 17.67
N LEU A 112 -16.22 -3.81 17.99
CA LEU A 112 -15.07 -3.67 18.88
C LEU A 112 -15.30 -4.23 20.30
N GLU A 113 -16.52 -4.12 20.85
CA GLU A 113 -16.83 -4.68 22.18
C GLU A 113 -16.81 -6.21 22.18
N LYS A 114 -17.28 -6.84 21.09
CA LYS A 114 -17.27 -8.30 20.94
C LYS A 114 -15.83 -8.83 20.81
N ALA A 115 -14.97 -8.06 20.15
CA ALA A 115 -13.59 -8.44 19.89
C ALA A 115 -12.68 -8.41 21.13
N GLU A 116 -13.07 -7.77 22.25
CA GLU A 116 -12.20 -7.65 23.44
C GLU A 116 -11.82 -9.01 24.05
N HIS A 117 -12.77 -9.94 24.14
CA HIS A 117 -12.49 -11.29 24.67
C HIS A 117 -11.53 -12.08 23.75
N THR A 118 -11.67 -11.91 22.44
CA THR A 118 -10.84 -12.58 21.43
C THR A 118 -9.47 -11.92 21.29
N ALA A 119 -9.34 -10.66 21.69
CA ALA A 119 -8.07 -9.95 21.77
C ALA A 119 -7.07 -10.67 22.69
N GLU A 120 -7.53 -11.13 23.85
CA GLU A 120 -6.68 -11.85 24.80
C GLU A 120 -6.22 -13.20 24.27
N GLU A 121 -7.10 -13.93 23.57
CA GLU A 121 -6.75 -15.18 22.90
C GLU A 121 -5.66 -14.93 21.85
N THR A 122 -5.81 -13.88 21.04
CA THR A 122 -4.81 -13.50 20.04
C THR A 122 -3.50 -13.07 20.68
N ALA A 123 -3.56 -12.27 21.75
CA ALA A 123 -2.39 -11.85 22.52
C ALA A 123 -1.60 -13.05 23.07
N ARG A 124 -2.29 -14.10 23.55
CA ARG A 124 -1.65 -15.35 23.99
C ARG A 124 -0.89 -16.06 22.87
N LEU A 125 -1.40 -16.06 21.64
CA LEU A 125 -0.69 -16.66 20.49
C LEU A 125 0.66 -15.96 20.23
N TYR A 126 0.70 -14.64 20.46
CA TYR A 126 1.91 -13.83 20.36
C TYR A 126 2.76 -13.80 21.65
N GLN A 127 2.44 -14.61 22.65
CA GLN A 127 3.11 -14.64 23.96
C GLN A 127 3.15 -13.26 24.66
N MET A 128 2.13 -12.43 24.43
CA MET A 128 2.01 -11.13 25.07
C MET A 128 1.60 -11.29 26.55
N PRO A 129 2.03 -10.37 27.44
CA PRO A 129 1.59 -10.37 28.83
C PRO A 129 0.07 -10.17 28.93
N GLY A 130 -0.56 -10.68 29.98
CA GLY A 130 -2.01 -10.51 30.22
C GLY A 130 -2.43 -9.03 30.36
N GLY A 131 -3.71 -8.75 30.11
CA GLY A 131 -4.26 -7.38 30.18
C GLY A 131 -3.92 -6.50 28.97
N VAL A 132 -3.74 -7.11 27.79
CA VAL A 132 -3.53 -6.39 26.53
C VAL A 132 -4.76 -5.58 26.18
N ARG A 133 -4.58 -4.30 25.83
CA ARG A 133 -5.68 -3.47 25.33
C ARG A 133 -5.87 -3.67 23.83
N LEU A 134 -7.05 -4.15 23.43
CA LEU A 134 -7.37 -4.55 22.05
C LEU A 134 -6.95 -3.49 21.03
N LYS A 135 -7.41 -2.24 21.18
CA LYS A 135 -7.15 -1.17 20.22
C LYS A 135 -5.65 -0.92 19.98
N GLN A 136 -4.87 -0.81 21.05
CA GLN A 136 -3.42 -0.59 20.93
C GLN A 136 -2.71 -1.81 20.33
N PHE A 137 -3.22 -3.00 20.60
CA PHE A 137 -2.67 -4.22 20.03
C PHE A 137 -2.98 -4.38 18.54
N LEU A 138 -4.22 -4.12 18.12
CA LEU A 138 -4.59 -4.03 16.71
C LEU A 138 -3.77 -2.97 15.98
N PHE A 139 -3.57 -1.80 16.58
CA PHE A 139 -2.71 -0.77 16.00
C PHE A 139 -1.27 -1.26 15.78
N ALA A 140 -0.71 -2.02 16.73
CA ALA A 140 0.60 -2.66 16.58
C ALA A 140 0.59 -3.75 15.49
N ILE A 141 -0.42 -4.62 15.43
CA ILE A 141 -0.59 -5.65 14.38
C ILE A 141 -0.68 -5.02 12.99
N HIS A 142 -1.50 -4.00 12.83
CA HIS A 142 -1.67 -3.29 11.57
C HIS A 142 -0.38 -2.59 11.14
N THR A 143 0.36 -2.01 12.09
CA THR A 143 1.68 -1.41 11.83
C THR A 143 2.70 -2.45 11.39
N TYR A 144 2.75 -3.58 12.08
CA TYR A 144 3.62 -4.71 11.74
C TYR A 144 3.33 -5.25 10.34
N TYR A 145 2.06 -5.47 10.02
CA TYR A 145 1.62 -5.96 8.72
C TYR A 145 1.87 -4.92 7.61
N ALA A 146 1.58 -3.64 7.86
CA ALA A 146 1.89 -2.55 6.94
C ALA A 146 3.39 -2.50 6.62
N PHE A 147 4.24 -2.58 7.64
CA PHE A 147 5.69 -2.59 7.44
C PHE A 147 6.13 -3.80 6.58
N LEU A 148 5.57 -4.99 6.80
CA LEU A 148 5.85 -6.16 5.98
C LEU A 148 5.43 -5.97 4.52
N MET A 149 4.25 -5.41 4.26
CA MET A 149 3.79 -5.09 2.89
C MET A 149 4.74 -4.13 2.18
N LYS A 150 5.22 -3.10 2.89
CA LYS A 150 6.19 -2.14 2.36
C LYS A 150 7.50 -2.83 2.00
N LEU A 151 8.04 -3.67 2.87
CA LEU A 151 9.25 -4.42 2.57
C LEU A 151 9.09 -5.37 1.38
N ILE A 152 7.93 -6.03 1.23
CA ILE A 152 7.62 -6.86 0.06
C ILE A 152 7.58 -6.01 -1.22
N ALA A 153 6.91 -4.85 -1.20
CA ALA A 153 6.84 -3.93 -2.33
C ALA A 153 8.23 -3.40 -2.72
N VAL A 154 9.04 -3.03 -1.72
CA VAL A 154 10.42 -2.59 -1.93
C VAL A 154 11.26 -3.73 -2.50
N GLY A 155 11.10 -4.97 -2.02
CA GLY A 155 11.75 -6.16 -2.56
C GLY A 155 11.40 -6.43 -4.01
N LEU A 156 10.12 -6.25 -4.40
CA LEU A 156 9.68 -6.33 -5.80
C LEU A 156 10.37 -5.27 -6.69
N LEU A 157 10.52 -4.05 -6.18
CA LEU A 157 11.20 -2.97 -6.90
C LEU A 157 12.72 -3.11 -6.93
N ALA A 158 13.32 -3.75 -5.92
CA ALA A 158 14.74 -4.10 -5.88
C ALA A 158 15.15 -4.93 -7.11
N MET A 159 14.22 -5.74 -7.64
CA MET A 159 14.51 -6.60 -8.78
C MET A 159 14.48 -5.93 -10.16
N GLN A 160 14.03 -4.67 -10.25
CA GLN A 160 14.03 -3.95 -11.50
C GLN A 160 15.48 -3.59 -11.91
N ARG A 161 15.78 -3.49 -13.21
CA ARG A 161 17.14 -3.14 -13.66
C ARG A 161 17.53 -1.77 -13.06
N GLU A 162 18.78 -1.66 -12.62
CA GLU A 162 19.38 -0.42 -12.05
C GLU A 162 18.82 -0.01 -10.67
N SER A 163 18.32 -0.96 -9.88
CA SER A 163 17.67 -0.64 -8.60
C SER A 163 18.66 -0.37 -7.46
N THR A 164 18.86 0.90 -7.11
CA THR A 164 19.52 1.33 -5.85
C THR A 164 18.80 0.89 -4.57
N VAL A 165 17.57 0.37 -4.69
CA VAL A 165 16.76 -0.09 -3.56
C VAL A 165 17.23 -1.44 -3.04
N GLU A 166 17.84 -2.28 -3.88
CA GLU A 166 18.44 -3.52 -3.42
C GLU A 166 19.54 -3.23 -2.38
N ALA A 167 20.43 -2.28 -2.68
CA ALA A 167 21.42 -1.79 -1.72
C ALA A 167 20.75 -1.17 -0.48
N LEU A 168 19.69 -0.36 -0.68
CA LEU A 168 18.97 0.30 0.42
C LEU A 168 18.44 -0.70 1.47
N VAL A 169 17.89 -1.84 1.06
CA VAL A 169 17.30 -2.83 1.98
C VAL A 169 18.34 -3.81 2.50
N ALA A 170 19.27 -4.26 1.65
CA ALA A 170 20.27 -5.26 2.02
C ALA A 170 21.21 -4.75 3.13
N GLU A 171 21.47 -3.45 3.17
CA GLU A 171 22.35 -2.84 4.16
C GLU A 171 21.67 -2.58 5.51
N LEU A 172 20.33 -2.46 5.56
CA LEU A 172 19.60 -2.08 6.78
C LEU A 172 19.99 -2.90 8.01
N PRO A 173 20.15 -4.24 7.94
CA PRO A 173 20.48 -5.03 9.12
C PRO A 173 21.86 -4.76 9.72
N ALA A 174 22.77 -4.13 8.98
CA ALA A 174 24.16 -3.87 9.39
C ALA A 174 24.41 -2.43 9.89
N LEU A 175 23.50 -1.50 9.62
CA LEU A 175 23.63 -0.09 10.03
C LEU A 175 23.62 0.06 11.56
N ASP A 176 24.10 1.16 12.13
CA ASP A 176 23.83 1.48 13.53
C ASP A 176 22.36 1.92 13.74
N ASN A 177 21.93 2.17 14.98
CA ASN A 177 20.53 2.44 15.30
C ASN A 177 20.02 3.79 14.78
N ASP A 178 20.86 4.82 14.74
CA ASP A 178 20.46 6.14 14.30
C ASP A 178 20.40 6.20 12.77
N THR A 179 21.41 5.63 12.10
CA THR A 179 21.42 5.51 10.64
C THR A 179 20.30 4.61 10.13
N LEU A 180 19.99 3.51 10.83
CA LEU A 180 18.83 2.66 10.49
C LEU A 180 17.52 3.46 10.54
N ARG A 181 17.32 4.26 11.61
CA ARG A 181 16.13 5.09 11.76
C ARG A 181 16.00 6.11 10.62
N GLU A 182 17.10 6.76 10.25
CA GLU A 182 17.11 7.72 9.14
C GLU A 182 16.75 7.05 7.82
N ARG A 183 17.35 5.89 7.51
CA ARG A 183 17.04 5.13 6.30
C ARG A 183 15.59 4.66 6.25
N LEU A 184 15.04 4.19 7.36
CA LEU A 184 13.63 3.84 7.46
C LEU A 184 12.73 5.08 7.31
N SER A 185 13.12 6.23 7.85
CA SER A 185 12.38 7.49 7.65
C SER A 185 12.31 7.88 6.17
N HIS A 186 13.39 7.66 5.41
CA HIS A 186 13.38 7.82 3.96
C HIS A 186 12.49 6.81 3.25
N LEU A 187 12.49 5.54 3.67
CA LEU A 187 11.61 4.52 3.11
C LEU A 187 10.14 4.87 3.36
N GLU A 188 9.79 5.22 4.58
CA GLU A 188 8.43 5.57 5.00
C GLU A 188 7.93 6.89 4.38
N SER A 189 8.84 7.78 3.95
CA SER A 189 8.48 9.00 3.22
C SER A 189 7.98 8.75 1.78
N GLY A 190 8.05 7.51 1.28
CA GLY A 190 7.73 7.20 -0.12
C GLY A 190 8.87 7.50 -1.11
N TYR A 191 9.99 8.08 -0.65
CA TYR A 191 11.10 8.48 -1.52
C TYR A 191 11.62 7.33 -2.41
N ALA A 192 11.71 6.11 -1.87
CA ALA A 192 12.18 4.94 -2.62
C ALA A 192 11.29 4.60 -3.83
N PHE A 193 9.99 4.89 -3.72
CA PHE A 193 8.97 4.70 -4.75
C PHE A 193 8.94 5.88 -5.73
N SER A 194 8.94 7.11 -5.21
CA SER A 194 8.90 8.33 -6.03
C SER A 194 10.15 8.46 -6.91
N ALA A 195 11.33 8.07 -6.40
CA ALA A 195 12.57 8.01 -7.18
C ALA A 195 12.50 7.04 -8.36
N ARG A 196 11.54 6.09 -8.34
CA ARG A 196 11.21 5.19 -9.45
C ARG A 196 9.99 5.62 -10.23
N GLY A 197 9.50 6.85 -10.03
CA GLY A 197 8.30 7.39 -10.65
C GLY A 197 7.02 6.64 -10.27
N ILE A 198 6.98 6.01 -9.09
CA ILE A 198 5.73 5.55 -8.46
C ILE A 198 5.34 6.60 -7.44
N GLU A 199 4.27 7.33 -7.71
CA GLU A 199 3.98 8.58 -7.00
C GLU A 199 3.23 8.36 -5.69
N ASN A 200 2.21 7.49 -5.69
CA ASN A 200 1.21 7.42 -4.62
C ASN A 200 1.22 6.13 -3.79
N PHE A 201 2.34 5.40 -3.75
CA PHE A 201 2.36 4.11 -3.02
C PHE A 201 2.23 4.29 -1.49
N LEU A 202 2.93 5.27 -0.91
CA LEU A 202 2.93 5.59 0.54
C LEU A 202 2.25 6.93 0.88
N GLU A 203 1.25 7.34 0.10
CA GLU A 203 0.42 8.48 0.48
C GLU A 203 -0.38 8.16 1.76
N ALA A 204 -0.34 9.08 2.73
CA ALA A 204 -1.06 9.06 4.00
C ALA A 204 -0.70 7.93 4.98
N ASP A 205 0.59 7.55 5.07
CA ASP A 205 1.01 6.42 5.89
C ASP A 205 0.89 6.66 7.42
N LEU A 206 -0.23 6.20 7.98
CA LEU A 206 -0.51 6.18 9.41
C LEU A 206 0.39 5.23 10.21
N PHE A 207 1.11 4.33 9.53
CA PHE A 207 1.87 3.24 10.14
C PHE A 207 3.36 3.54 10.27
N SER A 208 3.81 4.77 9.98
CA SER A 208 5.20 5.22 10.17
C SER A 208 5.54 5.68 11.59
N TRP A 209 4.55 5.71 12.49
CA TRP A 209 4.65 6.28 13.85
C TRP A 209 5.73 5.62 14.73
N TYR A 210 6.14 4.39 14.44
CA TYR A 210 7.14 3.66 15.23
C TYR A 210 8.49 4.38 15.23
N LEU A 211 8.79 5.17 14.19
CA LEU A 211 9.97 6.03 14.08
C LEU A 211 10.00 7.16 15.12
N ASP A 212 8.83 7.57 15.64
CA ASP A 212 8.69 8.58 16.70
C ASP A 212 8.87 7.97 18.11
N SER A 213 8.93 6.65 18.24
CA SER A 213 9.16 5.92 19.50
C SER A 213 10.35 4.94 19.41
N TRP A 214 11.38 5.35 18.66
CA TRP A 214 12.55 4.55 18.37
C TRP A 214 13.35 4.16 19.63
N THR A 215 13.69 2.88 19.75
CA THR A 215 14.56 2.31 20.79
C THR A 215 15.51 1.29 20.19
N GLY A 216 16.58 0.94 20.91
CA GLY A 216 17.48 -0.14 20.48
C GLY A 216 16.76 -1.50 20.34
N ALA A 217 15.83 -1.81 21.24
CA ALA A 217 15.04 -3.04 21.15
C ALA A 217 14.11 -3.07 19.92
N LEU A 218 13.45 -1.94 19.61
CA LEU A 218 12.64 -1.81 18.39
C LEU A 218 13.52 -1.89 17.13
N ALA A 219 14.71 -1.27 17.15
CA ALA A 219 15.67 -1.37 16.06
C ALA A 219 16.07 -2.83 15.78
N GLU A 220 16.39 -3.61 16.82
CA GLU A 220 16.72 -5.03 16.67
C GLU A 220 15.53 -5.86 16.17
N ALA A 221 14.31 -5.58 16.64
CA ALA A 221 13.12 -6.25 16.13
C ALA A 221 12.91 -5.98 14.63
N ILE A 222 13.09 -4.72 14.18
CA ILE A 222 13.01 -4.35 12.77
C ILE A 222 14.13 -5.03 11.95
N ARG A 223 15.36 -5.09 12.45
CA ARG A 223 16.45 -5.85 11.80
C ARG A 223 16.08 -7.32 11.65
N GLY A 224 15.50 -7.92 12.69
CA GLY A 224 15.01 -9.29 12.67
C GLY A 224 14.01 -9.52 11.54
N MET A 225 13.03 -8.62 11.37
CA MET A 225 12.07 -8.67 10.27
C MET A 225 12.75 -8.56 8.89
N VAL A 226 13.67 -7.62 8.73
CA VAL A 226 14.37 -7.42 7.43
C VAL A 226 15.24 -8.62 7.08
N ARG A 227 16.02 -9.16 8.04
CA ARG A 227 16.84 -10.36 7.86
C ARG A 227 15.98 -11.57 7.48
N ALA A 228 14.89 -11.78 8.21
CA ALA A 228 13.95 -12.86 7.95
C ALA A 228 13.34 -12.75 6.55
N LEU A 229 12.96 -11.56 6.10
CA LEU A 229 12.37 -11.38 4.77
C LEU A 229 13.40 -11.58 3.64
N ALA A 230 14.68 -11.29 3.89
CA ALA A 230 15.75 -11.46 2.91
C ALA A 230 15.97 -12.94 2.49
N GLU A 231 15.51 -13.90 3.30
CA GLU A 231 15.53 -15.34 2.98
C GLU A 231 14.50 -15.74 1.91
N PHE A 232 13.54 -14.86 1.61
CA PHE A 232 12.49 -15.11 0.63
C PHE A 232 12.87 -14.62 -0.76
N GLU A 233 12.35 -15.27 -1.80
CA GLU A 233 12.55 -14.89 -3.18
C GLU A 233 11.50 -13.84 -3.61
N PRO A 234 11.87 -12.55 -3.78
CA PRO A 234 10.92 -11.54 -4.22
C PRO A 234 10.33 -11.78 -5.61
N ALA A 235 10.95 -12.64 -6.45
CA ALA A 235 10.45 -13.01 -7.76
C ALA A 235 9.22 -13.90 -7.73
N THR A 236 8.93 -14.59 -6.62
CA THR A 236 7.88 -15.62 -6.59
C THR A 236 6.54 -15.14 -7.15
N PRO A 237 6.05 -13.91 -6.85
CA PRO A 237 4.78 -13.45 -7.40
C PRO A 237 4.77 -13.24 -8.92
N VAL A 238 5.93 -12.97 -9.51
CA VAL A 238 6.08 -12.79 -10.96
C VAL A 238 6.24 -14.12 -11.68
N LEU A 239 6.98 -15.06 -11.07
CA LEU A 239 7.22 -16.39 -11.63
C LEU A 239 6.00 -17.31 -11.51
N GLU A 240 5.32 -17.26 -10.36
CA GLU A 240 4.20 -18.14 -10.00
C GLU A 240 2.98 -17.32 -9.53
N PRO A 241 2.38 -16.50 -10.42
CA PRO A 241 1.28 -15.60 -10.06
C PRO A 241 0.05 -16.34 -9.52
N GLN A 242 -0.21 -17.56 -10.00
CA GLN A 242 -1.30 -18.42 -9.49
C GLN A 242 -1.19 -18.74 -8.00
N TRP A 243 0.03 -18.85 -7.45
CA TRP A 243 0.24 -19.20 -6.04
C TRP A 243 0.21 -17.98 -5.13
N THR A 244 0.33 -16.79 -5.71
CA THR A 244 0.48 -15.50 -5.01
C THR A 244 -0.68 -14.54 -5.22
N GLN A 245 -1.71 -14.95 -5.99
CA GLN A 245 -2.87 -14.13 -6.33
C GLN A 245 -3.55 -13.46 -5.12
N ASP A 246 -3.60 -14.15 -3.97
CA ASP A 246 -4.18 -13.65 -2.72
C ASP A 246 -3.12 -13.57 -1.59
N LEU A 247 -1.85 -13.34 -1.95
CA LEU A 247 -0.71 -13.39 -1.02
C LEU A 247 -0.96 -12.60 0.27
N LEU A 248 -1.27 -11.31 0.12
CA LEU A 248 -1.39 -10.39 1.26
C LEU A 248 -2.62 -10.71 2.10
N GLN A 249 -3.76 -10.96 1.47
CA GLN A 249 -4.99 -11.36 2.15
C GLN A 249 -4.77 -12.62 3.01
N LYS A 250 -4.26 -13.70 2.40
CA LYS A 250 -4.00 -14.95 3.12
C LYS A 250 -2.97 -14.77 4.24
N LEU A 251 -1.96 -13.93 4.02
CA LEU A 251 -0.98 -13.62 5.06
C LEU A 251 -1.63 -12.89 6.24
N TYR A 252 -2.52 -11.93 5.99
CA TYR A 252 -3.29 -11.27 7.04
C TYR A 252 -4.16 -12.26 7.80
N GLU A 253 -4.86 -13.16 7.11
CA GLU A 253 -5.69 -14.20 7.73
C GLU A 253 -4.91 -15.18 8.62
N LEU A 254 -3.61 -15.34 8.37
CA LEU A 254 -2.69 -16.17 9.14
C LEU A 254 -2.02 -15.41 10.31
N ILE A 255 -1.90 -14.09 10.19
CA ILE A 255 -1.40 -13.19 11.25
C ILE A 255 -2.53 -12.92 12.25
N VAL A 256 -3.73 -12.60 11.76
CA VAL A 256 -4.90 -12.24 12.56
C VAL A 256 -5.87 -13.42 12.59
N PRO A 257 -6.08 -14.07 13.76
CA PRO A 257 -6.91 -15.26 13.87
C PRO A 257 -8.33 -15.05 13.37
N GLN A 258 -8.94 -16.11 12.81
CA GLN A 258 -10.29 -16.07 12.23
C GLN A 258 -11.34 -15.50 13.20
N LYS A 259 -11.29 -15.90 14.47
CA LYS A 259 -12.25 -15.43 15.49
C LYS A 259 -12.16 -13.91 15.67
N LEU A 260 -10.94 -13.36 15.73
CA LEU A 260 -10.74 -11.92 15.88
C LEU A 260 -11.25 -11.16 14.65
N ARG A 261 -10.94 -11.64 13.45
CA ARG A 261 -11.44 -11.05 12.20
C ARG A 261 -12.96 -11.11 12.11
N HIS A 262 -13.57 -12.23 12.48
CA HIS A 262 -15.02 -12.39 12.52
C HIS A 262 -15.67 -11.41 13.51
N ASP A 263 -15.08 -11.28 14.70
CA ASP A 263 -15.54 -10.34 15.72
C ASP A 263 -15.28 -8.87 15.33
N LEU A 264 -14.41 -8.60 14.35
CA LEU A 264 -14.20 -7.29 13.72
C LEU A 264 -15.06 -7.09 12.46
N GLY A 265 -15.89 -8.07 12.07
CA GLY A 265 -16.71 -7.99 10.86
C GLY A 265 -15.92 -8.14 9.54
N GLU A 266 -14.69 -8.64 9.58
CA GLU A 266 -13.82 -8.76 8.40
C GLU A 266 -14.03 -10.09 7.66
N TYR A 267 -14.65 -10.00 6.48
CA TYR A 267 -14.85 -11.14 5.58
C TYR A 267 -14.12 -10.92 4.27
N TYR A 268 -13.18 -11.81 3.96
CA TYR A 268 -12.42 -11.71 2.74
C TYR A 268 -12.98 -12.58 1.63
N THR A 269 -12.99 -12.04 0.40
CA THR A 269 -13.45 -12.76 -0.78
C THR A 269 -12.35 -13.69 -1.29
N PRO A 270 -12.60 -15.01 -1.43
CA PRO A 270 -11.64 -15.91 -2.04
C PRO A 270 -11.38 -15.57 -3.51
N GLY A 271 -10.13 -15.70 -3.99
CA GLY A 271 -9.77 -15.32 -5.36
C GLY A 271 -10.61 -15.99 -6.46
N TRP A 272 -11.03 -17.25 -6.27
CA TRP A 272 -11.90 -17.95 -7.24
C TRP A 272 -13.28 -17.30 -7.37
N LEU A 273 -13.85 -16.83 -6.25
CA LEU A 273 -15.16 -16.21 -6.21
C LEU A 273 -15.11 -14.82 -6.84
N ALA A 274 -14.05 -14.05 -6.53
CA ALA A 274 -13.80 -12.77 -7.18
C ALA A 274 -13.67 -12.95 -8.70
N GLY A 275 -12.90 -13.95 -9.14
CA GLY A 275 -12.78 -14.30 -10.56
C GLY A 275 -14.14 -14.61 -11.21
N TYR A 276 -14.94 -15.47 -10.58
CA TYR A 276 -16.28 -15.81 -11.07
C TYR A 276 -17.20 -14.60 -11.20
N LEU A 277 -17.20 -13.71 -10.20
CA LEU A 277 -18.05 -12.51 -10.20
C LEU A 277 -17.62 -11.50 -11.27
N VAL A 278 -16.32 -11.33 -11.51
CA VAL A 278 -15.83 -10.47 -12.62
C VAL A 278 -16.31 -10.99 -13.98
N ASP A 279 -16.33 -12.32 -14.18
CA ASP A 279 -16.86 -12.91 -15.41
C ASP A 279 -18.38 -12.71 -15.53
N LYS A 280 -19.12 -12.83 -14.43
CA LYS A 280 -20.56 -12.56 -14.39
C LYS A 280 -20.90 -11.10 -14.62
N ALA A 281 -20.05 -10.17 -14.20
CA ALA A 281 -20.17 -8.75 -14.48
C ALA A 281 -19.90 -8.40 -15.97
N GLY A 282 -19.40 -9.35 -16.76
CA GLY A 282 -19.15 -9.16 -18.19
C GLY A 282 -17.86 -8.38 -18.51
N TYR A 283 -16.98 -8.17 -17.54
CA TYR A 283 -15.70 -7.50 -17.79
C TYR A 283 -14.72 -8.44 -18.49
N THR A 284 -14.48 -8.18 -19.78
CA THR A 284 -13.64 -9.03 -20.65
C THR A 284 -12.16 -8.61 -20.67
N GLY A 285 -11.79 -7.53 -19.99
CA GLY A 285 -10.43 -6.97 -20.01
C GLY A 285 -10.13 -6.12 -21.24
N SER A 286 -11.14 -5.68 -22.00
CA SER A 286 -10.92 -4.74 -23.10
C SER A 286 -10.24 -3.46 -22.62
N LEU A 287 -9.19 -3.02 -23.32
CA LEU A 287 -8.34 -1.91 -22.90
C LEU A 287 -9.04 -0.54 -22.85
N GLY A 288 -10.23 -0.42 -23.44
CA GLY A 288 -11.08 0.78 -23.35
C GLY A 288 -12.23 0.67 -22.35
N SER A 289 -12.35 -0.47 -21.64
CA SER A 289 -13.41 -0.68 -20.64
C SER A 289 -12.93 -0.29 -19.26
N ARG A 290 -13.77 0.42 -18.51
CA ARG A 290 -13.51 0.82 -17.13
C ARG A 290 -14.02 -0.23 -16.15
N PHE A 291 -13.27 -0.45 -15.08
CA PHE A 291 -13.60 -1.33 -13.96
C PHE A 291 -13.44 -0.54 -12.67
N LEU A 292 -14.51 -0.46 -11.86
CA LEU A 292 -14.46 0.14 -10.52
C LEU A 292 -14.83 -0.91 -9.48
N ASP A 293 -14.01 -1.01 -8.44
CA ASP A 293 -14.36 -1.68 -7.19
C ASP A 293 -14.48 -0.64 -6.06
N PRO A 294 -15.71 -0.27 -5.64
CA PRO A 294 -15.95 0.81 -4.68
C PRO A 294 -15.73 0.42 -3.22
N ALA A 295 -15.36 -0.83 -2.93
CA ALA A 295 -15.02 -1.32 -1.59
C ALA A 295 -13.96 -2.43 -1.72
N CYS A 296 -12.81 -2.06 -2.29
CA CYS A 296 -11.91 -3.01 -2.91
C CYS A 296 -11.15 -3.92 -1.93
N GLY A 297 -11.17 -3.61 -0.63
CA GLY A 297 -10.43 -4.34 0.37
C GLY A 297 -8.95 -4.42 0.00
N SER A 298 -8.38 -5.62 0.03
CA SER A 298 -7.01 -5.89 -0.41
C SER A 298 -6.81 -5.93 -1.93
N GLY A 299 -7.82 -5.55 -2.73
CA GLY A 299 -7.72 -5.42 -4.18
C GLY A 299 -7.90 -6.73 -4.97
N THR A 300 -8.55 -7.74 -4.38
CA THR A 300 -8.69 -9.07 -5.00
C THR A 300 -9.41 -9.02 -6.36
N PHE A 301 -10.46 -8.21 -6.48
CA PHE A 301 -11.14 -7.97 -7.76
C PHE A 301 -10.28 -7.17 -8.74
N LEU A 302 -9.51 -6.18 -8.25
CA LEU A 302 -8.59 -5.40 -9.08
C LEU A 302 -7.53 -6.30 -9.73
N VAL A 303 -6.93 -7.21 -8.96
CA VAL A 303 -5.96 -8.20 -9.49
C VAL A 303 -6.62 -9.07 -10.56
N GLN A 304 -7.85 -9.53 -10.34
CA GLN A 304 -8.63 -10.30 -11.31
C GLN A 304 -8.91 -9.50 -12.61
N ALA A 305 -9.21 -8.22 -12.50
CA ALA A 305 -9.41 -7.32 -13.63
C ALA A 305 -8.10 -7.06 -14.40
N ILE A 306 -6.99 -6.82 -13.69
CA ILE A 306 -5.65 -6.65 -14.30
C ILE A 306 -5.27 -7.90 -15.09
N HIS A 307 -5.41 -9.09 -14.49
CA HIS A 307 -5.11 -10.35 -15.19
C HIS A 307 -5.96 -10.55 -16.45
N ARG A 308 -7.23 -10.11 -16.46
CA ARG A 308 -8.07 -10.15 -17.66
C ARG A 308 -7.59 -9.16 -18.72
N ALA A 309 -7.24 -7.93 -18.34
CA ALA A 309 -6.68 -6.94 -19.26
C ALA A 309 -5.38 -7.41 -19.91
N ILE A 310 -4.50 -8.06 -19.13
CA ILE A 310 -3.26 -8.68 -19.63
C ILE A 310 -3.59 -9.78 -20.64
N ARG A 311 -4.45 -10.75 -20.30
CA ARG A 311 -4.82 -11.84 -21.20
C ARG A 311 -5.48 -11.34 -22.49
N HIS A 312 -6.35 -10.33 -22.36
CA HIS A 312 -6.99 -9.68 -23.49
C HIS A 312 -5.96 -9.07 -24.43
N ALA A 313 -5.02 -8.28 -23.91
CA ALA A 313 -3.94 -7.70 -24.70
C ALA A 313 -3.03 -8.76 -25.36
N GLU A 314 -2.72 -9.86 -24.66
CA GLU A 314 -1.92 -10.98 -25.18
C GLU A 314 -2.62 -11.72 -26.34
N SER A 315 -3.96 -11.70 -26.38
CA SER A 315 -4.75 -12.28 -27.48
C SER A 315 -4.85 -11.37 -28.72
N GLN A 316 -4.49 -10.09 -28.61
CA GLN A 316 -4.57 -9.14 -29.71
C GLN A 316 -3.24 -9.03 -30.47
N PRO A 317 -3.28 -8.96 -31.82
CA PRO A 317 -2.06 -8.73 -32.59
C PRO A 317 -1.56 -7.29 -32.39
N ARG A 318 -0.27 -7.14 -32.05
CA ARG A 318 0.50 -5.88 -32.08
C ARG A 318 0.04 -4.78 -31.09
N VAL A 319 -0.32 -5.13 -29.86
CA VAL A 319 -0.52 -4.10 -28.81
C VAL A 319 0.84 -3.74 -28.17
N ARG A 320 1.17 -2.44 -28.14
CA ARG A 320 2.38 -1.95 -27.45
C ARG A 320 2.22 -2.15 -25.94
N ILE A 321 3.22 -2.77 -25.29
CA ILE A 321 3.20 -3.04 -23.84
C ILE A 321 2.92 -1.79 -22.98
N GLY A 322 3.47 -0.63 -23.36
CA GLY A 322 3.20 0.64 -22.67
C GLY A 322 1.74 1.09 -22.79
N LYS A 323 1.04 0.80 -23.90
CA LYS A 323 -0.39 1.09 -24.05
C LYS A 323 -1.26 0.22 -23.15
N VAL A 324 -0.88 -1.06 -22.97
CA VAL A 324 -1.53 -1.94 -21.99
C VAL A 324 -1.35 -1.41 -20.58
N ALA A 325 -0.14 -0.95 -20.27
CA ALA A 325 0.20 -0.40 -18.96
C ALA A 325 -0.61 0.88 -18.65
N GLU A 326 -0.64 1.83 -19.59
CA GLU A 326 -1.46 3.05 -19.52
C GLU A 326 -2.95 2.68 -19.33
N ALA A 327 -3.48 1.79 -20.16
CA ALA A 327 -4.88 1.37 -20.08
C ALA A 327 -5.24 0.71 -18.73
N ILE A 328 -4.34 -0.08 -18.14
CA ILE A 328 -4.56 -0.67 -16.81
C ILE A 328 -4.65 0.45 -15.75
N LEU A 329 -3.69 1.38 -15.73
CA LEU A 329 -3.65 2.49 -14.77
C LEU A 329 -4.82 3.48 -14.92
N ASP A 330 -5.33 3.68 -16.13
CA ASP A 330 -6.42 4.62 -16.40
C ASP A 330 -7.81 4.02 -16.11
N ASN A 331 -7.96 2.70 -16.23
CA ASN A 331 -9.29 2.07 -16.28
C ASN A 331 -9.64 1.16 -15.10
N ILE A 332 -8.67 0.62 -14.34
CA ILE A 332 -8.95 -0.33 -13.25
C ILE A 332 -8.78 0.39 -11.92
N VAL A 333 -9.89 0.81 -11.31
CA VAL A 333 -9.91 1.71 -10.15
C VAL A 333 -10.48 1.00 -8.92
N GLY A 334 -9.93 1.29 -7.74
CA GLY A 334 -10.44 0.80 -6.46
C GLY A 334 -10.56 1.88 -5.39
N PHE A 335 -11.61 1.82 -4.58
CA PHE A 335 -11.81 2.67 -3.41
C PHE A 335 -11.95 1.81 -2.16
N ASP A 336 -11.42 2.27 -1.04
CA ASP A 336 -11.69 1.68 0.26
C ASP A 336 -11.59 2.72 1.38
N LEU A 337 -12.29 2.47 2.50
CA LEU A 337 -12.27 3.32 3.70
C LEU A 337 -11.15 2.94 4.66
N ASN A 338 -10.62 1.73 4.58
CA ASN A 338 -9.59 1.22 5.46
C ASN A 338 -8.18 1.50 4.88
N PRO A 339 -7.35 2.33 5.52
CA PRO A 339 -6.02 2.66 5.01
C PRO A 339 -5.08 1.45 4.92
N LEU A 340 -5.27 0.42 5.76
CA LEU A 340 -4.50 -0.81 5.66
C LEU A 340 -4.90 -1.61 4.41
N ALA A 341 -6.20 -1.65 4.11
CA ALA A 341 -6.73 -2.31 2.92
C ALA A 341 -6.24 -1.62 1.64
N VAL A 342 -6.27 -0.28 1.60
CA VAL A 342 -5.70 0.52 0.49
C VAL A 342 -4.22 0.20 0.27
N LEU A 343 -3.41 0.14 1.33
CA LEU A 343 -2.00 -0.22 1.22
C LEU A 343 -1.81 -1.66 0.67
N ALA A 344 -2.63 -2.61 1.13
CA ALA A 344 -2.62 -3.98 0.62
C ALA A 344 -3.03 -4.04 -0.85
N ALA A 345 -4.09 -3.33 -1.24
CA ALA A 345 -4.56 -3.22 -2.62
C ALA A 345 -3.52 -2.58 -3.52
N ARG A 346 -2.86 -1.49 -3.11
CA ARG A 346 -1.74 -0.88 -3.86
C ARG A 346 -0.58 -1.85 -4.04
N THR A 347 -0.26 -2.62 -3.01
CA THR A 347 0.81 -3.63 -3.08
C THR A 347 0.46 -4.77 -4.03
N ASN A 348 -0.75 -5.33 -3.93
CA ASN A 348 -1.25 -6.37 -4.83
C ASN A 348 -1.36 -5.87 -6.28
N TYR A 349 -1.82 -4.63 -6.47
CA TYR A 349 -1.84 -3.97 -7.77
C TYR A 349 -0.42 -3.90 -8.35
N LEU A 350 0.56 -3.42 -7.57
CA LEU A 350 1.94 -3.31 -8.01
C LEU A 350 2.56 -4.68 -8.36
N ILE A 351 2.22 -5.72 -7.60
CA ILE A 351 2.63 -7.11 -7.89
C ILE A 351 2.05 -7.56 -9.25
N ALA A 352 0.75 -7.43 -9.44
CA ALA A 352 0.07 -7.80 -10.71
C ALA A 352 0.56 -6.95 -11.90
N PHE A 353 0.94 -5.69 -11.63
CA PHE A 353 1.43 -4.72 -12.61
C PHE A 353 2.96 -4.79 -12.85
N SER A 354 3.69 -5.57 -12.07
CA SER A 354 5.16 -5.53 -11.98
C SER A 354 5.90 -5.61 -13.32
N ARG A 355 5.39 -6.40 -14.28
CA ARG A 355 5.96 -6.54 -15.63
C ARG A 355 5.89 -5.26 -16.47
N PHE A 356 4.98 -4.35 -16.14
CA PHE A 356 4.76 -3.10 -16.86
C PHE A 356 5.57 -1.94 -16.29
N ILE A 357 6.09 -2.07 -15.07
CA ILE A 357 6.86 -1.02 -14.39
C ILE A 357 7.94 -0.43 -15.30
N PRO A 358 8.77 -1.19 -16.05
CA PRO A 358 9.81 -0.57 -16.86
C PRO A 358 9.34 0.27 -18.07
N TYR A 359 8.05 0.22 -18.42
CA TYR A 359 7.54 0.73 -19.70
C TYR A 359 6.66 1.97 -19.57
N VAL A 360 6.38 2.42 -18.35
CA VAL A 360 5.45 3.52 -18.08
C VAL A 360 5.91 4.36 -16.89
N ARG A 361 5.88 5.68 -17.06
CA ARG A 361 6.19 6.67 -16.03
C ARG A 361 5.37 7.94 -16.32
N PRO A 362 4.86 8.64 -15.29
CA PRO A 362 4.79 8.20 -13.90
C PRO A 362 3.78 7.05 -13.71
N ILE A 363 3.84 6.37 -12.56
CA ILE A 363 2.89 5.36 -12.12
C ILE A 363 2.13 5.95 -10.93
N SER A 364 0.85 6.23 -11.15
CA SER A 364 -0.12 6.50 -10.10
C SER A 364 -1.03 5.28 -10.01
N ILE A 365 -0.96 4.54 -8.90
CA ILE A 365 -1.77 3.35 -8.66
C ILE A 365 -3.20 3.82 -8.36
N PRO A 366 -4.21 3.46 -9.17
CA PRO A 366 -5.58 3.97 -9.06
C PRO A 366 -6.37 3.31 -7.92
N VAL A 367 -5.81 3.30 -6.71
CA VAL A 367 -6.43 2.79 -5.48
C VAL A 367 -6.41 3.89 -4.43
N TYR A 368 -7.57 4.25 -3.88
CA TYR A 368 -7.74 5.47 -3.09
C TYR A 368 -8.47 5.23 -1.76
N LEU A 369 -8.04 5.98 -0.74
CA LEU A 369 -8.66 6.00 0.59
C LEU A 369 -9.84 6.99 0.59
N CYS A 370 -11.05 6.48 0.34
CA CYS A 370 -12.24 7.32 0.34
C CYS A 370 -13.50 6.54 0.67
N ASP A 371 -14.53 7.29 1.08
CA ASP A 371 -15.88 6.79 1.16
C ASP A 371 -16.48 6.80 -0.25
N SER A 372 -16.87 5.63 -0.75
CA SER A 372 -17.49 5.51 -2.07
C SER A 372 -18.97 5.93 -2.09
N VAL A 373 -19.60 6.05 -0.92
CA VAL A 373 -21.02 6.44 -0.76
C VAL A 373 -21.15 7.92 -0.41
N VAL A 374 -20.26 8.45 0.43
CA VAL A 374 -20.28 9.84 0.91
C VAL A 374 -19.12 10.63 0.31
N PRO A 375 -19.28 11.20 -0.89
CA PRO A 375 -18.27 12.08 -1.45
C PRO A 375 -18.09 13.34 -0.58
N PRO A 376 -16.90 13.98 -0.61
CA PRO A 376 -16.55 15.06 0.32
C PRO A 376 -17.42 16.30 0.20
N ASP A 377 -18.07 16.50 -0.95
CA ASP A 377 -18.97 17.60 -1.26
C ASP A 377 -20.32 17.50 -0.54
N GLN A 378 -20.61 16.37 0.13
CA GLN A 378 -21.90 16.11 0.77
C GLN A 378 -21.83 15.95 2.30
N SER A 379 -20.78 16.45 2.97
CA SER A 379 -20.79 16.47 4.44
C SER A 379 -21.96 17.32 4.96
N ARG A 380 -22.91 16.60 5.55
CA ARG A 380 -24.18 17.09 6.07
C ARG A 380 -23.95 17.97 7.30
N ASP A 381 -24.16 19.28 7.13
CA ASP A 381 -24.89 20.08 8.10
C ASP A 381 -25.73 21.11 7.35
N LYS A 382 -26.95 20.71 6.98
CA LYS A 382 -27.95 21.58 6.34
C LYS A 382 -28.54 22.64 7.30
N GLN A 383 -27.81 23.02 8.36
CA GLN A 383 -28.28 23.98 9.36
C GLN A 383 -27.29 25.07 9.74
N GLN A 384 -26.13 25.17 9.08
CA GLN A 384 -25.29 26.37 9.14
C GLN A 384 -25.04 26.93 7.74
N ASP A 385 -25.70 28.07 7.52
CA ASP A 385 -25.48 29.08 6.50
C ASP A 385 -25.83 28.77 5.04
N LEU A 386 -26.90 29.45 4.59
CA LEU A 386 -27.33 29.65 3.19
C LEU A 386 -26.28 30.32 2.26
N TYR A 387 -24.99 30.36 2.64
CA TYR A 387 -23.97 31.20 1.98
C TYR A 387 -22.63 30.52 1.65
N ASP A 388 -22.39 29.23 1.92
CA ASP A 388 -21.07 28.60 1.73
C ASP A 388 -21.09 27.29 0.91
N ASN A 389 -21.72 27.31 -0.27
CA ASN A 389 -21.78 26.14 -1.19
C ASN A 389 -20.48 25.85 -1.97
N ASP A 390 -19.40 26.60 -1.75
CA ASP A 390 -18.17 26.54 -2.57
C ASP A 390 -16.98 25.89 -1.87
N VAL A 391 -17.17 25.25 -0.72
CA VAL A 391 -16.08 24.69 0.11
C VAL A 391 -16.34 23.24 0.54
N VAL A 392 -15.27 22.50 0.77
CA VAL A 392 -15.23 21.15 1.33
C VAL A 392 -14.47 21.20 2.65
N VAL A 393 -15.08 20.62 3.70
CA VAL A 393 -14.50 20.55 5.05
C VAL A 393 -13.95 19.16 5.30
N PHE A 394 -12.67 19.08 5.69
CA PHE A 394 -11.98 17.86 6.07
C PHE A 394 -11.74 17.80 7.56
N THR A 395 -12.48 16.94 8.23
CA THR A 395 -12.31 16.67 9.65
C THR A 395 -11.17 15.69 9.90
N THR A 396 -10.23 16.10 10.76
CA THR A 396 -9.13 15.27 11.27
C THR A 396 -9.11 15.33 12.79
N THR A 397 -8.38 14.43 13.46
CA THR A 397 -8.19 14.50 14.91
C THR A 397 -7.56 15.82 15.38
N VAL A 398 -6.78 16.47 14.51
CA VAL A 398 -6.09 17.73 14.86
C VAL A 398 -7.03 18.93 14.76
N ARG A 399 -7.83 19.01 13.68
CA ARG A 399 -8.84 20.06 13.40
C ARG A 399 -9.55 19.80 12.06
N ASP A 400 -10.55 20.62 11.78
CA ASP A 400 -11.15 20.76 10.46
C ASP A 400 -10.31 21.64 9.52
N TYR A 401 -10.25 21.26 8.26
CA TYR A 401 -9.58 22.01 7.19
C TYR A 401 -10.55 22.31 6.06
N VAL A 402 -10.60 23.57 5.63
CA VAL A 402 -11.57 24.03 4.64
C VAL A 402 -10.88 24.29 3.31
N PHE A 403 -11.41 23.74 2.22
CA PHE A 403 -10.85 23.89 0.87
C PHE A 403 -11.92 24.29 -0.14
N PRO A 404 -11.60 25.14 -1.11
CA PRO A 404 -12.58 25.52 -2.12
C PRO A 404 -12.81 24.41 -3.15
N ILE A 405 -14.07 24.16 -3.52
CA ILE A 405 -14.48 23.18 -4.55
C ILE A 405 -13.81 23.46 -5.90
N SER A 406 -13.41 24.71 -6.16
CA SER A 406 -12.63 25.09 -7.35
C SER A 406 -11.28 24.37 -7.49
N MET A 407 -10.80 23.73 -6.42
CA MET A 407 -9.60 22.90 -6.38
C MET A 407 -9.86 21.40 -6.61
N LYS A 408 -11.07 21.00 -7.03
CA LYS A 408 -11.40 19.59 -7.34
C LYS A 408 -10.71 19.02 -8.59
N ASP A 409 -10.16 19.89 -9.45
CA ASP A 409 -9.50 19.47 -10.68
C ASP A 409 -8.18 18.75 -10.35
N LYS A 410 -7.96 17.57 -10.94
CA LYS A 410 -6.76 16.74 -10.73
C LYS A 410 -5.46 17.55 -10.79
N ALA A 411 -5.29 18.37 -11.83
CA ALA A 411 -4.09 19.17 -11.99
C ALA A 411 -3.86 20.18 -10.84
N LYS A 412 -4.93 20.76 -10.28
CA LYS A 412 -4.85 21.67 -9.14
C LYS A 412 -4.60 20.93 -7.83
N ILE A 413 -5.19 19.74 -7.70
CA ILE A 413 -4.94 18.82 -6.58
C ILE A 413 -3.45 18.45 -6.56
N ASP A 414 -2.92 17.94 -7.66
CA ASP A 414 -1.51 17.52 -7.79
C ASP A 414 -0.54 18.69 -7.56
N GLN A 415 -0.89 19.88 -8.06
CA GLN A 415 -0.11 21.09 -7.80
C GLN A 415 -0.12 21.46 -6.31
N PHE A 416 -1.29 21.41 -5.65
CA PHE A 416 -1.41 21.73 -4.23
C PHE A 416 -0.66 20.73 -3.36
N THR A 417 -0.81 19.42 -3.62
CA THR A 417 -0.15 18.37 -2.85
C THR A 417 1.37 18.42 -3.02
N GLY A 418 1.87 18.63 -4.24
CA GLY A 418 3.30 18.84 -4.48
C GLY A 418 3.89 20.03 -3.69
N LEU A 419 3.12 21.13 -3.58
CA LEU A 419 3.52 22.31 -2.80
C LEU A 419 3.51 22.05 -1.29
N VAL A 420 2.51 21.32 -0.79
CA VAL A 420 2.46 20.88 0.60
C VAL A 420 3.69 20.02 0.91
N ASP A 421 4.05 19.11 0.00
CA ASP A 421 5.21 18.22 0.14
C ASP A 421 6.54 19.00 0.19
N GLU A 422 6.73 20.00 -0.67
CA GLU A 422 7.89 20.92 -0.60
C GLU A 422 7.94 21.76 0.68
N ALA A 423 6.77 22.20 1.18
CA ALA A 423 6.68 22.96 2.42
C ALA A 423 7.04 22.10 3.64
N ILE A 424 6.67 20.82 3.64
CA ILE A 424 7.02 19.85 4.68
C ILE A 424 8.52 19.55 4.67
N ARG A 425 9.14 19.46 3.49
CA ARG A 425 10.59 19.25 3.32
C ARG A 425 11.43 20.49 3.68
N GLY A 426 10.81 21.54 4.23
CA GLY A 426 11.48 22.69 4.84
C GLY A 426 11.95 23.77 3.87
N LYS A 427 11.63 23.69 2.56
CA LYS A 427 12.10 24.66 1.56
C LYS A 427 11.14 25.85 1.33
N ALA A 428 9.87 25.75 1.71
CA ALA A 428 8.84 26.69 1.21
C ALA A 428 8.18 27.64 2.24
N ALA A 429 8.71 27.78 3.47
CA ALA A 429 8.12 28.72 4.45
C ALA A 429 8.04 30.17 3.95
N LYS A 430 8.86 30.56 2.96
CA LYS A 430 8.89 31.91 2.36
C LYS A 430 8.02 32.07 1.10
N LEU A 431 7.56 30.98 0.47
CA LEU A 431 6.82 31.03 -0.80
C LEU A 431 5.30 30.90 -0.62
N TRP A 432 4.85 30.49 0.57
CA TRP A 432 3.47 30.14 0.85
C TRP A 432 2.43 31.27 0.60
N PRO A 433 2.65 32.53 1.03
CA PRO A 433 1.65 33.59 0.87
C PRO A 433 1.44 34.03 -0.59
N SER A 434 2.49 33.99 -1.41
CA SER A 434 2.42 34.35 -2.85
C SER A 434 1.80 33.24 -3.71
N LEU A 435 1.70 32.01 -3.18
CA LEU A 435 1.15 30.85 -3.88
C LEU A 435 -0.38 30.71 -3.72
N ILE A 436 -0.92 30.99 -2.53
CA ILE A 436 -2.39 31.09 -2.32
C ILE A 436 -2.98 32.17 -3.24
N GLN A 437 -2.22 33.26 -3.46
CA GLN A 437 -2.60 34.32 -4.39
C GLN A 437 -2.69 33.87 -5.86
N ARG A 438 -1.91 32.89 -6.30
CA ARG A 438 -1.87 32.42 -7.70
C ARG A 438 -2.91 31.35 -8.03
N ASN A 439 -3.27 30.51 -7.07
CA ASN A 439 -4.10 29.32 -7.32
C ASN A 439 -5.57 29.46 -6.89
N ALA A 440 -5.91 30.47 -6.08
CA ALA A 440 -7.29 30.82 -5.82
C ALA A 440 -7.79 31.78 -6.92
N SER A 441 -8.78 31.34 -7.70
CA SER A 441 -9.39 32.13 -8.78
C SER A 441 -10.21 33.33 -8.27
N SER A 442 -10.43 33.47 -6.95
CA SER A 442 -11.17 34.59 -6.35
C SER A 442 -10.56 35.04 -5.02
N ARG A 443 -10.72 36.34 -4.69
CA ARG A 443 -10.35 36.93 -3.38
C ARG A 443 -11.04 36.22 -2.20
N ARG A 444 -12.20 35.59 -2.41
CA ARG A 444 -12.88 34.76 -1.39
C ARG A 444 -12.17 33.44 -1.16
N GLY A 445 -11.81 32.71 -2.22
CA GLY A 445 -11.06 31.45 -2.11
C GLY A 445 -9.69 31.62 -1.43
N GLN A 446 -9.04 32.77 -1.65
CA GLN A 446 -7.84 33.20 -0.92
C GLN A 446 -8.10 33.33 0.60
N GLY A 447 -9.16 34.03 0.99
CA GLY A 447 -9.52 34.24 2.40
C GLY A 447 -10.00 32.98 3.14
N THR A 448 -10.49 31.96 2.41
CA THR A 448 -10.86 30.66 2.98
C THR A 448 -9.63 29.76 3.17
N LEU A 449 -8.71 29.73 2.21
CA LEU A 449 -7.43 29.01 2.33
C LEU A 449 -6.55 29.58 3.45
N ASP A 450 -6.51 30.91 3.61
CA ASP A 450 -5.79 31.59 4.71
C ASP A 450 -6.43 31.33 6.09
N ARG A 451 -7.74 31.09 6.16
CA ARG A 451 -8.44 30.74 7.41
C ARG A 451 -8.36 29.24 7.75
N GLY A 452 -8.28 28.37 6.75
CA GLY A 452 -8.21 26.91 6.92
C GLY A 452 -6.81 26.36 7.23
N LEU A 453 -5.74 27.11 6.96
CA LEU A 453 -4.35 26.67 7.13
C LEU A 453 -3.60 27.57 8.13
N PRO A 454 -2.71 27.01 8.96
CA PRO A 454 -2.23 27.70 10.16
C PRO A 454 -1.30 28.88 9.81
N ALA A 455 -1.56 30.04 10.42
CA ALA A 455 -0.62 31.16 10.51
C ALA A 455 0.60 30.87 11.42
N ASP A 456 0.60 29.73 12.11
CA ASP A 456 1.59 29.42 13.13
C ASP A 456 2.79 28.61 12.58
N GLN A 457 3.95 29.24 12.55
CA GLN A 457 5.23 28.65 12.13
C GLN A 457 5.71 27.51 13.05
N ARG A 458 5.12 27.35 14.24
CA ARG A 458 5.49 26.27 15.20
C ARG A 458 4.93 24.89 14.86
N VAL A 459 4.03 24.79 13.86
CA VAL A 459 3.38 23.52 13.48
C VAL A 459 4.30 22.60 12.65
N GLY A 460 5.52 23.04 12.28
CA GLY A 460 6.50 22.24 11.55
C GLY A 460 6.96 20.93 12.25
N ARG A 461 6.57 20.71 13.51
CA ARG A 461 6.83 19.45 14.26
C ARG A 461 5.58 18.60 14.50
N SER A 462 4.39 19.17 14.29
CA SER A 462 3.12 18.45 14.42
C SER A 462 2.85 17.74 13.11
N GLY A 463 2.52 16.45 13.18
CA GLY A 463 2.23 15.61 12.01
C GLY A 463 1.00 16.00 11.18
N SER A 464 0.55 17.25 11.23
CA SER A 464 -0.68 17.72 10.62
C SER A 464 -0.50 18.19 9.17
N LYS A 465 0.66 18.78 8.83
CA LYS A 465 0.91 19.27 7.46
C LYS A 465 1.11 18.15 6.43
N TRP A 466 1.77 17.06 6.81
CA TRP A 466 2.00 15.89 5.92
C TRP A 466 0.72 15.12 5.60
N TYR A 467 -0.16 15.01 6.59
CA TYR A 467 -1.43 14.32 6.46
C TYR A 467 -2.40 15.05 5.50
N LEU A 468 -2.32 16.39 5.45
CA LEU A 468 -3.25 17.23 4.69
C LEU A 468 -3.18 17.09 3.19
N GLY A 469 -1.98 17.14 2.60
CA GLY A 469 -1.84 17.00 1.15
C GLY A 469 -2.30 15.61 0.68
N GLN A 470 -1.93 14.59 1.44
CA GLN A 470 -2.17 13.20 1.06
C GLN A 470 -3.65 12.79 1.21
N VAL A 471 -4.31 13.18 2.32
CA VAL A 471 -5.76 12.95 2.52
C VAL A 471 -6.61 13.74 1.53
N TYR A 472 -6.11 14.89 1.06
CA TYR A 472 -6.80 15.74 0.09
C TYR A 472 -6.90 15.08 -1.30
N GLN A 473 -5.83 14.44 -1.78
CA GLN A 473 -5.85 13.65 -3.03
C GLN A 473 -6.81 12.47 -2.95
N GLU A 474 -6.80 11.76 -1.83
CA GLU A 474 -7.57 10.53 -1.68
C GLU A 474 -9.07 10.78 -1.51
N ARG A 475 -9.48 11.85 -0.82
CA ARG A 475 -10.91 12.14 -0.60
C ARG A 475 -11.61 12.76 -1.82
N PHE A 476 -10.97 13.59 -2.64
CA PHE A 476 -11.58 14.10 -3.88
C PHE A 476 -11.62 13.07 -5.03
N CYS A 477 -11.24 11.82 -4.75
CA CYS A 477 -11.12 10.75 -5.73
C CYS A 477 -12.36 10.48 -6.63
N PRO A 478 -13.62 10.54 -6.15
CA PRO A 478 -14.78 10.39 -7.04
C PRO A 478 -14.81 11.44 -8.16
N SER A 479 -14.29 12.64 -7.89
CA SER A 479 -14.15 13.72 -8.89
C SER A 479 -12.98 13.49 -9.85
N LEU A 480 -11.92 12.83 -9.37
CA LEU A 480 -10.72 12.49 -10.15
C LEU A 480 -10.96 11.36 -11.16
N CYS A 481 -11.95 10.51 -10.90
CA CYS A 481 -12.24 9.34 -11.74
C CYS A 481 -13.11 9.67 -12.97
N GLY A 482 -13.75 10.85 -13.05
CA GLY A 482 -14.68 11.18 -14.14
C GLY A 482 -15.91 10.26 -14.21
N PRO A 483 -16.87 10.52 -15.12
CA PRO A 483 -18.03 9.63 -15.31
C PRO A 483 -17.57 8.24 -15.81
N LEU A 484 -18.13 7.18 -15.21
CA LEU A 484 -17.91 5.78 -15.58
C LEU A 484 -18.67 5.40 -16.86
#